data_AF-A0A0E2Z045-F1
#
_entry.id   AF-A0A0E2Z045-F1
#
_cell.length_a   1.000
_cell.length_b   1.000
_cell.length_c   1.000
_cell.angle_alpha   90.00
_cell.angle_beta   90.00
_cell.angle_gamma   90.00
#
_symmetry.space_group_name_H-M   'P 1'
#
loop_
_entity.id
_entity.type
_entity.pdbx_description
1 polymer ?
#
loop_
_entity_poly.entity_id
_entity_poly.type
_entity_poly.pdbx_seq_one_letter_code
_entity_poly.pdbx_strand_id
1 'polypeptide(L)'
;MAEVMAYLALGALVGTLAGLLGIGGGLVIVAVLVHLFSAQGIGKGLSMHMALGTSQATIVMTSIAAIWAHHRRRGVLWPTMVAMAPGIVLGALLGAIIAEALSGQILKGLFGSFALLIAWRMGVGIHPAALHPLPRRWILALIGALIGTVSALFGIGGGSLTVPYLVWHSIPMRNAVGTASACGFPLAVSGTCGFVWMGWDKLGLPAWSSGYVYWPAAVSIVATSMLFAPLGARLAHRLASITLKRVFAIFLGGLGLEMLLELMGAVSFLFSGR
;
A
#
# COMPACT_ATOMS: atom_id res chain seq x y z
N MET A 1 -22.46 -13.41 -2.29
CA MET A 1 -21.61 -14.35 -1.50
C MET A 1 -20.22 -14.55 -2.12
N ALA A 2 -20.11 -14.78 -3.44
CA ALA A 2 -18.82 -14.98 -4.11
C ALA A 2 -17.80 -13.83 -3.90
N GLU A 3 -18.26 -12.56 -3.94
CA GLU A 3 -17.40 -11.40 -3.75
C GLU A 3 -16.77 -11.35 -2.35
N VAL A 4 -17.57 -11.61 -1.32
CA VAL A 4 -17.09 -11.65 0.08
C VAL A 4 -16.05 -12.76 0.24
N MET A 5 -16.26 -13.93 -0.37
CA MET A 5 -15.25 -14.99 -0.36
C MET A 5 -13.95 -14.57 -1.03
N ALA A 6 -14.01 -13.82 -2.14
CA ALA A 6 -12.82 -13.29 -2.80
C ALA A 6 -12.07 -12.29 -1.90
N TYR A 7 -12.78 -11.40 -1.18
CA TYR A 7 -12.16 -10.47 -0.24
C TYR A 7 -11.56 -11.18 0.97
N LEU A 8 -12.24 -12.19 1.50
CA LEU A 8 -11.73 -13.02 2.60
C LEU A 8 -10.45 -13.77 2.17
N ALA A 9 -10.44 -14.35 0.96
CA ALA A 9 -9.27 -15.03 0.39
C ALA A 9 -8.11 -14.05 0.16
N LEU A 10 -8.40 -12.85 -0.37
CA LEU A 10 -7.42 -11.77 -0.53
C LEU A 10 -6.85 -11.38 0.83
N GLY A 11 -7.68 -11.21 1.86
CA GLY A 11 -7.21 -10.91 3.21
C GLY A 11 -6.34 -12.02 3.80
N ALA A 12 -6.66 -13.29 3.59
CA ALA A 12 -5.82 -14.41 4.04
C ALA A 12 -4.45 -14.41 3.33
N LEU A 13 -4.43 -14.22 2.00
CA LEU A 13 -3.21 -14.08 1.22
C LEU A 13 -2.37 -12.89 1.70
N VAL A 14 -3.00 -11.73 1.86
CA VAL A 14 -2.34 -10.51 2.29
C VAL A 14 -1.81 -10.64 3.72
N GLY A 15 -2.59 -11.22 4.63
CA GLY A 15 -2.17 -11.46 6.01
C GLY A 15 -0.93 -12.34 6.07
N THR A 16 -0.97 -13.49 5.38
CA THR A 16 0.20 -14.38 5.29
C THR A 16 1.42 -13.67 4.70
N LEU A 17 1.28 -12.98 3.56
CA LEU A 17 2.38 -12.25 2.91
C LEU A 17 2.93 -11.11 3.78
N ALA A 18 2.06 -10.35 4.46
CA ALA A 18 2.44 -9.26 5.34
C ALA A 18 3.19 -9.79 6.57
N GLY A 19 2.75 -10.89 7.17
CA GLY A 19 3.47 -11.55 8.26
C GLY A 19 4.81 -12.15 7.81
N LEU A 20 4.87 -12.60 6.56
CA LEU A 20 6.05 -13.21 5.94
C LEU A 20 7.16 -12.19 5.59
N LEU A 21 6.77 -11.09 4.96
CA LEU A 21 7.69 -10.10 4.39
C LEU A 21 7.89 -8.89 5.30
N GLY A 22 6.90 -8.56 6.15
CA GLY A 22 6.92 -7.36 7.00
C GLY A 22 6.74 -6.03 6.25
N ILE A 23 6.37 -6.05 4.96
CA ILE A 23 6.36 -4.85 4.09
C ILE A 23 4.96 -4.19 4.01
N GLY A 24 3.92 -4.79 4.61
CA GLY A 24 2.54 -4.32 4.52
C GLY A 24 1.92 -4.63 3.16
N GLY A 25 0.74 -5.24 3.16
CA GLY A 25 0.14 -5.83 1.94
C GLY A 25 -0.54 -4.86 0.99
N GLY A 26 -0.38 -3.55 1.16
CA GLY A 26 -1.14 -2.52 0.43
C GLY A 26 -1.04 -2.66 -1.09
N LEU A 27 0.16 -2.90 -1.63
CA LEU A 27 0.35 -3.12 -3.07
C LEU A 27 -0.44 -4.33 -3.60
N VAL A 28 -0.46 -5.42 -2.83
CA VAL A 28 -1.22 -6.63 -3.20
C VAL A 28 -2.72 -6.37 -3.12
N ILE A 29 -3.17 -5.69 -2.05
CA ILE A 29 -4.57 -5.32 -1.88
C ILE A 29 -5.04 -4.48 -3.06
N VAL A 30 -4.31 -3.40 -3.40
CA VAL A 30 -4.68 -2.51 -4.51
C VAL A 30 -4.71 -3.28 -5.82
N ALA A 31 -3.65 -4.02 -6.14
CA ALA A 31 -3.54 -4.72 -7.42
C ALA A 31 -4.71 -5.70 -7.61
N VAL A 32 -5.03 -6.51 -6.59
CA VAL A 32 -6.13 -7.47 -6.67
C VAL A 32 -7.50 -6.79 -6.62
N LEU A 33 -7.68 -5.75 -5.80
CA LEU A 33 -8.96 -5.02 -5.72
C LEU A 33 -9.34 -4.34 -7.03
N VAL A 34 -8.38 -3.81 -7.79
CA VAL A 34 -8.66 -3.23 -9.12
C VAL A 34 -9.32 -4.26 -10.04
N HIS A 35 -8.84 -5.51 -10.04
CA HIS A 35 -9.43 -6.57 -10.84
C HIS A 35 -10.80 -7.00 -10.29
N LEU A 36 -10.94 -7.15 -8.97
CA LEU A 36 -12.22 -7.51 -8.36
C LEU A 36 -13.30 -6.45 -8.61
N PHE A 37 -12.97 -5.18 -8.47
CA PHE A 37 -13.89 -4.08 -8.75
C PHE A 37 -14.25 -3.98 -10.24
N SER A 38 -13.27 -4.17 -11.12
CA SER A 38 -13.54 -4.21 -12.57
C SER A 38 -14.44 -5.38 -12.96
N ALA A 39 -14.26 -6.55 -12.33
CA ALA A 39 -15.11 -7.73 -12.54
C ALA A 39 -16.55 -7.55 -12.00
N GLN A 40 -16.73 -6.65 -11.02
CA GLN A 40 -18.05 -6.26 -10.50
C GLN A 40 -18.77 -5.23 -11.37
N GLY A 41 -18.18 -4.85 -12.51
CA GLY A 41 -18.75 -3.84 -13.41
C GLY A 41 -18.55 -2.40 -12.94
N ILE A 42 -17.73 -2.18 -11.89
CA ILE A 42 -17.34 -0.82 -11.49
C ILE A 42 -16.49 -0.23 -12.63
N GLY A 43 -16.85 0.99 -13.05
CA GLY A 43 -16.19 1.64 -14.17
C GLY A 43 -14.68 1.73 -13.97
N LYS A 44 -13.91 1.46 -15.03
CA LYS A 44 -12.43 1.41 -14.99
C LYS A 44 -11.78 2.66 -14.36
N GLY A 45 -12.46 3.82 -14.46
CA GLY A 45 -12.04 5.06 -13.81
C GLY A 45 -12.16 5.03 -12.28
N LEU A 46 -13.24 4.45 -11.75
CA LEU A 46 -13.55 4.38 -10.32
C LEU A 46 -12.84 3.22 -9.62
N SER A 47 -12.66 2.08 -10.29
CA SER A 47 -12.04 0.88 -9.70
C SER A 47 -10.65 1.16 -9.12
N MET A 48 -9.84 1.99 -9.78
CA MET A 48 -8.52 2.36 -9.29
C MET A 48 -8.59 3.21 -8.02
N HIS A 49 -9.41 4.26 -8.03
CA HIS A 49 -9.61 5.13 -6.86
C HIS A 49 -10.18 4.34 -5.68
N MET A 50 -11.15 3.46 -5.94
CA MET A 50 -11.75 2.60 -4.93
C MET A 50 -10.76 1.62 -4.33
N ALA A 51 -9.90 1.01 -5.15
CA ALA A 51 -8.87 0.10 -4.68
C ALA A 51 -7.86 0.81 -3.76
N LEU A 52 -7.46 2.04 -4.09
CA LEU A 52 -6.56 2.85 -3.26
C LEU A 52 -7.23 3.23 -1.92
N GLY A 53 -8.43 3.79 -1.97
CA GLY A 53 -9.17 4.19 -0.76
C GLY A 53 -9.46 3.00 0.17
N THR A 54 -9.95 1.91 -0.39
CA THR A 54 -10.24 0.66 0.36
C THR A 54 -8.96 0.06 0.94
N SER A 55 -7.85 0.05 0.19
CA SER A 55 -6.55 -0.40 0.71
C SER A 55 -6.09 0.47 1.88
N GLN A 56 -6.16 1.81 1.78
CA GLN A 56 -5.79 2.70 2.88
C GLN A 56 -6.64 2.43 4.13
N ALA A 57 -7.95 2.21 3.98
CA ALA A 57 -8.83 1.85 5.08
C ALA A 57 -8.40 0.53 5.76
N THR A 58 -8.02 -0.48 4.97
CA THR A 58 -7.51 -1.75 5.53
C THR A 58 -6.16 -1.58 6.24
N ILE A 59 -5.32 -0.67 5.75
CA ILE A 59 -4.01 -0.38 6.34
C ILE A 59 -4.17 0.23 7.72
N VAL A 60 -5.20 1.05 7.98
CA VAL A 60 -5.46 1.61 9.32
C VAL A 60 -5.45 0.50 10.39
N MET A 61 -6.25 -0.54 10.19
CA MET A 61 -6.39 -1.63 11.14
C MET A 61 -5.12 -2.49 11.25
N THR A 62 -4.49 -2.80 10.11
CA THR A 62 -3.26 -3.61 10.11
C THR A 62 -2.06 -2.86 10.71
N SER A 63 -1.97 -1.53 10.51
CA SER A 63 -0.96 -0.67 11.13
C SER A 63 -1.12 -0.60 12.64
N ILE A 64 -2.34 -0.53 13.18
CA ILE A 64 -2.56 -0.58 14.64
C ILE A 64 -1.97 -1.87 15.23
N ALA A 65 -2.31 -3.03 14.62
CA ALA A 65 -1.81 -4.32 15.07
C ALA A 65 -0.27 -4.41 14.97
N ALA A 66 0.31 -3.92 13.87
CA ALA A 66 1.75 -3.89 13.65
C ALA A 66 2.48 -2.97 14.66
N ILE A 67 1.96 -1.76 14.88
CA ILE A 67 2.48 -0.82 15.89
C ILE A 67 2.55 -1.49 17.24
N TRP A 68 1.46 -2.12 17.67
CA TRP A 68 1.40 -2.77 18.96
C TRP A 68 2.43 -3.90 19.09
N ALA A 69 2.56 -4.74 18.06
CA ALA A 69 3.54 -5.83 18.03
C ALA A 69 5.00 -5.32 18.09
N HIS A 70 5.32 -4.27 17.34
CA HIS A 70 6.66 -3.68 17.32
C HIS A 70 6.95 -2.85 18.57
N HIS A 71 5.95 -2.15 19.10
CA HIS A 71 6.05 -1.36 20.33
C HIS A 71 6.36 -2.23 21.55
N ARG A 72 5.65 -3.36 21.71
CA ARG A 72 5.94 -4.33 22.79
C ARG A 72 7.38 -4.84 22.79
N ARG A 73 8.01 -4.87 21.61
CA ARG A 73 9.40 -5.28 21.44
C ARG A 73 10.38 -4.10 21.52
N ARG A 74 9.95 -2.87 21.84
CA ARG A 74 10.81 -1.67 21.78
C ARG A 74 11.45 -1.46 20.40
N GLY A 75 10.71 -1.79 19.33
CA GLY A 75 11.15 -1.69 17.93
C GLY A 75 10.73 -0.40 17.23
N VAL A 76 10.06 0.53 17.92
CA VAL A 76 9.56 1.79 17.33
C VAL A 76 10.39 2.97 17.83
N LEU A 77 10.98 3.72 16.89
CA LEU A 77 11.66 4.99 17.19
C LEU A 77 10.62 6.13 17.19
N TRP A 78 9.95 6.32 18.32
CA TRP A 78 8.91 7.36 18.47
C TRP A 78 9.36 8.77 18.11
N PRO A 79 10.57 9.25 18.46
CA PRO A 79 11.01 10.59 18.06
C PRO A 79 11.05 10.78 16.55
N THR A 80 11.49 9.75 15.81
CA THR A 80 11.52 9.77 14.35
C THR A 80 10.11 9.71 13.77
N MET A 81 9.25 8.82 14.28
CA MET A 81 7.87 8.72 13.83
C MET A 81 7.11 10.04 14.02
N VAL A 82 7.20 10.65 15.20
CA VAL A 82 6.51 11.93 15.50
C VAL A 82 7.04 13.07 14.63
N ALA A 83 8.34 13.09 14.32
CA ALA A 83 8.91 14.09 13.41
C ALA A 83 8.42 13.93 11.97
N MET A 84 8.18 12.70 11.50
CA MET A 84 7.68 12.43 10.15
C MET A 84 6.16 12.56 10.03
N ALA A 85 5.42 12.25 11.09
CA ALA A 85 3.95 12.21 11.13
C ALA A 85 3.24 13.44 10.55
N PRO A 86 3.57 14.70 10.91
CA PRO A 86 2.86 15.86 10.36
C PRO A 86 3.05 15.98 8.84
N GLY A 87 4.26 15.71 8.37
CA GLY A 87 4.56 15.62 6.95
C GLY A 87 3.75 14.53 6.27
N ILE A 88 3.76 13.32 6.82
CA ILE A 88 3.02 12.17 6.31
C ILE A 88 1.53 12.47 6.18
N VAL A 89 0.91 13.09 7.19
CA VAL A 89 -0.52 13.45 7.16
C VAL A 89 -0.81 14.42 6.03
N LEU A 90 -0.04 15.51 5.93
CA LEU A 90 -0.21 16.50 4.87
C LEU A 90 0.05 15.91 3.49
N GLY A 91 1.09 15.08 3.37
CA GLY A 91 1.46 14.40 2.14
C GLY A 91 0.39 13.40 1.71
N ALA A 92 -0.14 12.58 2.62
CA ALA A 92 -1.16 11.59 2.28
C ALA A 92 -2.48 12.25 1.86
N LEU A 93 -2.88 13.36 2.51
CA LEU A 93 -3.99 14.18 2.05
C LEU A 93 -3.72 14.71 0.64
N LEU A 94 -2.57 15.34 0.42
CA LEU A 94 -2.14 15.84 -0.89
C LEU A 94 -2.14 14.72 -1.95
N GLY A 95 -1.68 13.52 -1.59
CA GLY A 95 -1.68 12.35 -2.46
C GLY A 95 -3.08 11.91 -2.85
N ALA A 96 -4.06 11.99 -1.94
CA ALA A 96 -5.47 11.74 -2.27
C ALA A 96 -6.04 12.82 -3.20
N ILE A 97 -5.68 14.10 -3.01
CA ILE A 97 -6.06 15.18 -3.93
C ILE A 97 -5.48 14.95 -5.32
N ILE A 98 -4.20 14.60 -5.40
CA ILE A 98 -3.52 14.31 -6.67
C ILE A 98 -4.15 13.06 -7.31
N ALA A 99 -4.46 12.02 -6.54
CA ALA A 99 -5.12 10.83 -7.06
C ALA A 99 -6.44 11.19 -7.74
N GLU A 100 -7.31 11.95 -7.06
CA GLU A 100 -8.59 12.41 -7.62
C GLU A 100 -8.45 13.25 -8.88
N ALA A 101 -7.42 14.07 -8.97
CA ALA A 101 -7.16 14.89 -10.15
C ALA A 101 -6.70 14.07 -11.36
N LEU A 102 -6.25 12.82 -11.16
CA LEU A 102 -5.78 11.94 -12.23
C LEU A 102 -6.90 11.01 -12.70
N SER A 103 -6.93 10.74 -14.00
CA SER A 103 -7.84 9.72 -14.52
C SER A 103 -7.44 8.33 -13.98
N GLY A 104 -8.42 7.44 -13.78
CA GLY A 104 -8.14 6.08 -13.31
C GLY A 104 -7.20 5.30 -14.23
N GLN A 105 -7.12 5.64 -15.52
CA GLN A 105 -6.16 5.08 -16.47
C GLN A 105 -4.73 5.55 -16.20
N ILE A 106 -4.52 6.85 -15.96
CA ILE A 106 -3.20 7.39 -15.59
C ILE A 106 -2.76 6.77 -14.27
N LEU A 107 -3.67 6.69 -13.29
CA LEU A 107 -3.40 6.11 -11.99
C LEU A 107 -3.07 4.62 -12.07
N LYS A 108 -3.78 3.87 -12.93
CA LYS A 108 -3.47 2.47 -13.27
C LYS A 108 -2.07 2.33 -13.89
N GLY A 109 -1.72 3.21 -14.83
CA GLY A 109 -0.40 3.24 -15.46
C GLY A 109 0.73 3.53 -14.46
N LEU A 110 0.57 4.59 -13.65
CA LEU A 110 1.52 4.94 -12.58
C LEU A 110 1.71 3.78 -11.61
N PHE A 111 0.62 3.16 -11.15
CA PHE A 111 0.68 2.02 -10.24
C PHE A 111 1.36 0.81 -10.88
N GLY A 112 1.04 0.47 -12.12
CA GLY A 112 1.68 -0.62 -12.85
C GLY A 112 3.19 -0.42 -13.01
N SER A 113 3.62 0.78 -13.40
CA SER A 113 5.04 1.14 -13.47
C SER A 113 5.73 1.08 -12.10
N PHE A 114 5.06 1.56 -11.05
CA PHE A 114 5.59 1.49 -9.69
C PHE A 114 5.71 0.05 -9.18
N ALA A 115 4.72 -0.79 -9.45
CA ALA A 115 4.73 -2.21 -9.11
C ALA A 115 5.90 -2.95 -9.78
N LEU A 116 6.16 -2.68 -11.06
CA LEU A 116 7.33 -3.21 -11.78
C LEU A 116 8.65 -2.72 -11.19
N LEU A 117 8.75 -1.45 -10.83
CA LEU A 117 9.95 -0.89 -10.20
C LEU A 117 10.25 -1.57 -8.86
N ILE A 118 9.23 -1.81 -8.03
CA ILE A 118 9.37 -2.51 -6.75
C ILE A 118 9.74 -3.98 -6.98
N ALA A 119 9.10 -4.66 -7.92
CA ALA A 119 9.44 -6.04 -8.30
C ALA A 119 10.91 -6.15 -8.74
N TRP A 120 11.36 -5.25 -9.62
CA TRP A 120 12.75 -5.17 -10.07
C TRP A 120 13.71 -4.95 -8.90
N ARG A 121 13.43 -3.95 -8.06
CA ARG A 121 14.28 -3.62 -6.89
C ARG A 121 14.39 -4.81 -5.92
N MET A 122 13.31 -5.54 -5.70
CA MET A 122 13.31 -6.76 -4.87
C MET A 122 14.13 -7.89 -5.50
N GLY A 123 14.19 -7.97 -6.83
CA GLY A 123 15.01 -8.94 -7.56
C GLY A 123 16.50 -8.65 -7.50
N VAL A 124 16.92 -7.38 -7.62
CA VAL A 124 18.34 -6.99 -7.63
C VAL A 124 18.95 -6.93 -6.22
N GLY A 125 18.13 -6.77 -5.17
CA GLY A 125 18.59 -6.87 -3.78
C GLY A 125 19.51 -5.73 -3.31
N ILE A 126 19.44 -4.56 -3.96
CA ILE A 126 20.32 -3.42 -3.64
C ILE A 126 19.93 -2.81 -2.28
N HIS A 127 20.85 -2.86 -1.33
CA HIS A 127 20.76 -2.20 -0.03
C HIS A 127 21.97 -1.28 0.15
N PRO A 128 21.93 -0.03 -0.38
CA PRO A 128 22.99 0.92 -0.09
C PRO A 128 22.79 1.40 1.36
N ALA A 129 23.61 0.88 2.27
CA ALA A 129 23.74 1.45 3.60
C ALA A 129 24.73 2.61 3.51
N ALA A 130 24.32 3.81 3.92
CA ALA A 130 25.22 4.94 4.07
C ALA A 130 25.28 5.33 5.55
N LEU A 131 26.47 5.60 6.08
CA LEU A 131 26.62 6.17 7.42
C LEU A 131 26.28 7.67 7.35
N HIS A 132 24.98 7.99 7.29
CA HIS A 132 24.49 9.35 7.45
C HIS A 132 23.55 9.44 8.65
N PRO A 133 23.80 10.34 9.62
CA PRO A 133 22.87 10.56 10.72
C PRO A 133 21.50 11.01 10.18
N LEU A 134 20.44 10.73 10.95
CA LEU A 134 19.10 11.23 10.59
C LEU A 134 19.12 12.76 10.51
N PRO A 135 18.48 13.35 9.50
CA PRO A 135 18.47 14.79 9.32
C PRO A 135 17.60 15.48 10.38
N ARG A 136 17.64 16.82 10.42
CA ARG A 136 16.84 17.64 11.34
C ARG A 136 15.34 17.32 11.22
N ARG A 137 14.59 17.52 12.31
CA ARG A 137 13.15 17.20 12.41
C ARG A 137 12.29 17.77 11.28
N TRP A 138 12.57 18.99 10.81
CA TRP A 138 11.83 19.61 9.71
C TRP A 138 12.10 18.92 8.35
N ILE A 139 13.32 18.40 8.15
CA ILE A 139 13.67 17.61 6.96
C ILE A 139 12.94 16.27 7.02
N LEU A 140 12.87 15.64 8.19
CA LEU A 140 12.07 14.42 8.39
C LEU A 140 10.58 14.66 8.10
N ALA A 141 10.03 15.82 8.45
CA ALA A 141 8.67 16.19 8.06
C ALA A 141 8.54 16.36 6.53
N LEU A 142 9.48 17.03 5.86
CA LEU A 142 9.45 17.16 4.40
C LEU A 142 9.53 15.81 3.68
N ILE A 143 10.42 14.92 4.14
CA ILE A 143 10.54 13.56 3.63
C ILE A 143 9.29 12.74 3.96
N GLY A 144 8.72 12.95 5.15
CA GLY A 144 7.43 12.40 5.53
C GLY A 144 6.32 12.81 4.57
N ALA A 145 6.29 14.08 4.13
CA ALA A 145 5.33 14.56 3.15
C ALA A 145 5.50 13.88 1.79
N LEU A 146 6.73 13.79 1.28
CA LEU A 146 7.00 13.05 0.04
C LEU A 146 6.56 11.58 0.14
N ILE A 147 6.93 10.91 1.24
CA ILE A 147 6.54 9.51 1.49
C ILE A 147 5.02 9.39 1.59
N GLY A 148 4.34 10.31 2.28
CA GLY A 148 2.88 10.34 2.42
C GLY A 148 2.19 10.47 1.08
N THR A 149 2.60 11.43 0.25
CA THR A 149 2.04 11.66 -1.09
C THR A 149 2.18 10.44 -1.97
N VAL A 150 3.40 9.91 -2.07
CA VAL A 150 3.71 8.74 -2.91
C VAL A 150 2.98 7.50 -2.39
N SER A 151 2.96 7.28 -1.07
CA SER A 151 2.30 6.12 -0.48
C SER A 151 0.78 6.15 -0.62
N ALA A 152 0.15 7.32 -0.54
CA ALA A 152 -1.29 7.46 -0.76
C ALA A 152 -1.66 7.15 -2.22
N LEU A 153 -0.89 7.67 -3.18
CA LEU A 153 -1.09 7.41 -4.62
C LEU A 153 -0.98 5.93 -5.00
N PHE A 154 -0.14 5.18 -4.29
CA PHE A 154 0.06 3.75 -4.54
C PHE A 154 -0.64 2.84 -3.52
N GLY A 155 -1.43 3.38 -2.59
CA GLY A 155 -2.16 2.57 -1.60
C GLY A 155 -1.25 1.74 -0.68
N ILE A 156 -0.09 2.28 -0.30
CA ILE A 156 0.95 1.61 0.49
C ILE A 156 0.94 2.14 1.92
N GLY A 157 1.12 1.26 2.91
CA GLY A 157 1.15 1.64 4.33
C GLY A 157 2.45 2.25 4.83
N GLY A 158 3.18 3.02 4.00
CA GLY A 158 4.43 3.70 4.36
C GLY A 158 5.66 2.81 4.52
N GLY A 159 5.50 1.50 4.77
CA GLY A 159 6.55 0.50 4.92
C GLY A 159 7.57 0.47 3.78
N SER A 160 7.08 0.35 2.54
CA SER A 160 7.93 0.18 1.35
C SER A 160 8.88 1.36 1.06
N LEU A 161 8.57 2.57 1.57
CA LEU A 161 9.40 3.77 1.37
C LEU A 161 10.12 4.19 2.66
N THR A 162 9.44 4.12 3.80
CA THR A 162 10.02 4.52 5.09
C THR A 162 11.09 3.55 5.55
N VAL A 163 10.91 2.22 5.35
CA VAL A 163 11.93 1.22 5.73
C VAL A 163 13.25 1.46 4.98
N PRO A 164 13.30 1.50 3.64
CA PRO A 164 14.56 1.72 2.95
C PRO A 164 15.15 3.09 3.26
N TYR A 165 14.34 4.12 3.49
CA TYR A 165 14.83 5.43 3.90
C TYR A 165 15.55 5.37 5.26
N LEU A 166 14.96 4.72 6.27
CA LEU A 166 15.57 4.57 7.59
C LEU A 166 16.80 3.65 7.56
N VAL A 167 16.75 2.57 6.79
CA VAL A 167 17.91 1.66 6.60
C VAL A 167 19.05 2.38 5.89
N TRP A 168 18.75 3.26 4.93
CA TRP A 168 19.76 4.08 4.26
C TRP A 168 20.47 5.01 5.25
N HIS A 169 19.79 5.48 6.29
CA HIS A 169 20.36 6.21 7.44
C HIS A 169 20.92 5.29 8.55
N SER A 170 21.26 4.04 8.22
CA SER A 170 21.87 3.07 9.14
C SER A 170 21.02 2.73 10.38
N ILE A 171 19.69 2.94 10.33
CA ILE A 171 18.80 2.47 11.39
C ILE A 171 18.67 0.94 11.29
N PRO A 172 18.83 0.20 12.40
CA PRO A 172 18.70 -1.26 12.39
C PRO A 172 17.37 -1.71 11.79
N MET A 173 17.39 -2.76 10.96
CA MET A 173 16.19 -3.24 10.22
C MET A 173 14.96 -3.42 11.12
N ARG A 174 15.15 -4.00 12.32
CA ARG A 174 14.09 -4.17 13.32
C ARG A 174 13.42 -2.85 13.72
N ASN A 175 14.22 -1.80 13.88
CA ASN A 175 13.77 -0.46 14.25
C ASN A 175 13.18 0.29 13.05
N ALA A 176 13.77 0.13 11.87
CA ALA A 176 13.28 0.70 10.63
C ALA A 176 11.88 0.17 10.30
N VAL A 177 11.67 -1.15 10.36
CA VAL A 177 10.36 -1.79 10.14
C VAL A 177 9.35 -1.33 11.18
N GLY A 178 9.69 -1.37 12.48
CA GLY A 178 8.76 -0.95 13.52
C GLY A 178 8.37 0.53 13.44
N THR A 179 9.33 1.41 13.14
CA THR A 179 9.07 2.86 12.95
C THR A 179 8.24 3.11 11.68
N ALA A 180 8.52 2.40 10.59
CA ALA A 180 7.75 2.52 9.36
C ALA A 180 6.31 2.04 9.51
N SER A 181 6.07 0.92 10.22
CA SER A 181 4.71 0.48 10.57
C SER A 181 3.98 1.53 11.41
N ALA A 182 4.69 2.23 12.30
CA ALA A 182 4.14 3.32 13.10
C ALA A 182 3.81 4.57 12.27
N CYS A 183 4.65 4.91 11.29
CA CYS A 183 4.35 5.93 10.29
C CYS A 183 3.15 5.54 9.40
N GLY A 184 2.88 4.25 9.20
CA GLY A 184 1.77 3.75 8.39
C GLY A 184 0.39 4.09 8.95
N PHE A 185 0.23 4.22 10.28
CA PHE A 185 -1.06 4.59 10.87
C PHE A 185 -1.53 6.01 10.54
N PRO A 186 -0.79 7.09 10.85
CA PRO A 186 -1.20 8.44 10.47
C PRO A 186 -1.34 8.58 8.95
N LEU A 187 -0.51 7.89 8.18
CA LEU A 187 -0.60 7.82 6.72
C LEU A 187 -1.94 7.25 6.26
N ALA A 188 -2.32 6.09 6.79
CA ALA A 188 -3.52 5.37 6.38
C ALA A 188 -4.79 6.09 6.83
N VAL A 189 -4.79 6.66 8.03
CA VAL A 189 -5.93 7.45 8.53
C VAL A 189 -6.13 8.67 7.65
N SER A 190 -5.08 9.47 7.42
CA SER A 190 -5.18 10.67 6.59
C SER A 190 -5.48 10.36 5.13
N GLY A 191 -4.88 9.31 4.56
CA GLY A 191 -5.19 8.83 3.21
C GLY A 191 -6.63 8.36 3.08
N THR A 192 -7.13 7.56 4.04
CA THR A 192 -8.54 7.12 4.07
C THR A 192 -9.47 8.31 4.14
N CYS A 193 -9.24 9.25 5.05
CA CYS A 193 -10.02 10.49 5.14
C CYS A 193 -9.98 11.29 3.83
N GLY A 194 -8.82 11.40 3.19
CA GLY A 194 -8.67 12.07 1.90
C GLY A 194 -9.48 11.40 0.79
N PHE A 195 -9.42 10.08 0.66
CA PHE A 195 -10.19 9.33 -0.34
C PHE A 195 -11.70 9.30 -0.06
N VAL A 196 -12.10 9.31 1.20
CA VAL A 196 -13.51 9.48 1.59
C VAL A 196 -13.99 10.87 1.18
N TRP A 197 -13.22 11.91 1.47
CA TRP A 197 -13.57 13.30 1.16
C TRP A 197 -13.64 13.55 -0.34
N MET A 198 -12.63 13.10 -1.10
CA MET A 198 -12.58 13.29 -2.56
C MET A 198 -13.65 12.50 -3.31
N GLY A 199 -14.08 11.35 -2.77
CA GLY A 199 -15.10 10.50 -3.40
C GLY A 199 -16.53 10.81 -2.98
N TRP A 200 -16.77 11.76 -2.07
CA TRP A 200 -18.05 11.89 -1.34
C TRP A 200 -19.27 12.08 -2.25
N ASP A 201 -19.14 12.87 -3.32
CA ASP A 201 -20.25 13.19 -4.25
C ASP A 201 -20.19 12.41 -5.58
N LYS A 202 -19.38 11.35 -5.66
CA LYS A 202 -19.25 10.59 -6.91
C LYS A 202 -20.40 9.61 -7.12
N LEU A 203 -21.07 9.76 -8.26
CA LEU A 203 -22.11 8.83 -8.72
C LEU A 203 -21.50 7.54 -9.27
N GLY A 204 -22.22 6.41 -9.11
CA GLY A 204 -21.80 5.09 -9.62
C GLY A 204 -20.97 4.26 -8.64
N LEU A 205 -20.89 4.68 -7.36
CA LEU A 205 -20.29 3.89 -6.30
C LEU A 205 -21.26 2.80 -5.79
N PRO A 206 -20.78 1.58 -5.49
CA PRO A 206 -21.60 0.52 -4.89
C PRO A 206 -22.22 0.96 -3.55
N ALA A 207 -23.37 0.38 -3.20
CA ALA A 207 -23.96 0.53 -1.86
C ALA A 207 -22.93 0.13 -0.79
N TRP A 208 -22.94 0.81 0.37
CA TRP A 208 -21.95 0.66 1.45
C TRP A 208 -20.55 1.22 1.14
N SER A 209 -20.42 2.12 0.17
CA SER A 209 -19.20 2.90 -0.05
C SER A 209 -19.28 4.26 0.65
N SER A 210 -18.19 4.69 1.30
CA SER A 210 -18.02 6.07 1.76
C SER A 210 -16.93 6.71 0.93
N GLY A 211 -17.32 7.53 -0.05
CA GLY A 211 -16.43 7.94 -1.12
C GLY A 211 -15.77 6.75 -1.79
N TYR A 212 -14.46 6.79 -1.98
CA TYR A 212 -13.71 5.68 -2.59
C TYR A 212 -13.46 4.48 -1.64
N VAL A 213 -13.98 4.49 -0.43
CA VAL A 213 -13.79 3.37 0.51
C VAL A 213 -14.97 2.42 0.45
N TYR A 214 -14.73 1.19 0.01
CA TYR A 214 -15.74 0.14 0.02
C TYR A 214 -15.62 -0.73 1.29
N TRP A 215 -16.52 -0.49 2.25
CA TRP A 215 -16.45 -1.11 3.58
C TRP A 215 -16.55 -2.65 3.58
N PRO A 216 -17.42 -3.30 2.75
CA PRO A 216 -17.49 -4.76 2.72
C PRO A 216 -16.15 -5.42 2.35
N ALA A 217 -15.42 -4.86 1.37
CA ALA A 217 -14.08 -5.33 1.04
C ALA A 217 -13.10 -5.05 2.18
N ALA A 218 -13.11 -3.83 2.73
CA ALA A 218 -12.18 -3.45 3.79
C ALA A 218 -12.31 -4.35 5.03
N VAL A 219 -13.53 -4.55 5.54
CA VAL A 219 -13.80 -5.38 6.72
C VAL A 219 -13.44 -6.84 6.47
N SER A 220 -13.82 -7.39 5.31
CA SER A 220 -13.51 -8.78 4.96
C SER A 220 -12.00 -9.03 4.88
N ILE A 221 -11.26 -8.13 4.24
CA ILE A 221 -9.80 -8.22 4.12
C ILE A 221 -9.14 -8.11 5.49
N VAL A 222 -9.56 -7.15 6.32
CA VAL A 222 -9.00 -6.95 7.67
C VAL A 222 -9.22 -8.18 8.54
N ALA A 223 -10.45 -8.73 8.54
CA ALA A 223 -10.82 -9.86 9.39
C ALA A 223 -9.92 -11.08 9.15
N THR A 224 -9.70 -11.47 7.90
CA THR A 224 -8.83 -12.62 7.58
C THR A 224 -7.36 -12.27 7.61
N SER A 225 -6.97 -11.06 7.23
CA SER A 225 -5.56 -10.63 7.27
C SER A 225 -5.00 -10.67 8.68
N MET A 226 -5.75 -10.20 9.68
CA MET A 226 -5.34 -10.27 11.08
C MET A 226 -5.21 -11.71 11.59
N LEU A 227 -6.12 -12.60 11.15
CA LEU A 227 -6.10 -14.01 11.55
C LEU A 227 -4.90 -14.78 10.93
N PHE A 228 -4.54 -14.45 9.70
CA PHE A 228 -3.49 -15.14 8.95
C PHE A 228 -2.09 -14.50 9.07
N ALA A 229 -1.99 -13.27 9.58
CA ALA A 229 -0.70 -12.61 9.82
C ALA A 229 0.26 -13.41 10.75
N PRO A 230 -0.19 -14.00 11.87
CA PRO A 230 0.67 -14.84 12.71
C PRO A 230 1.18 -16.10 11.99
N LEU A 231 0.36 -16.69 11.10
CA LEU A 231 0.79 -17.82 10.27
C LEU A 231 1.93 -17.41 9.36
N GLY A 232 1.82 -16.24 8.74
CA GLY A 232 2.89 -15.68 7.92
C GLY A 232 4.20 -15.48 8.70
N ALA A 233 4.12 -14.89 9.90
CA ALA A 233 5.29 -14.69 10.75
C ALA A 233 5.97 -16.01 11.18
N ARG A 234 5.19 -17.06 11.44
CA ARG A 234 5.72 -18.40 11.75
C ARG A 234 6.40 -19.04 10.53
N LEU A 235 5.79 -18.92 9.36
CA LEU A 235 6.35 -19.42 8.09
C LEU A 235 7.64 -18.69 7.72
N ALA A 236 7.77 -17.40 8.07
CA ALA A 236 8.98 -16.61 7.82
C ALA A 236 10.24 -17.18 8.47
N HIS A 237 10.09 -17.88 9.61
CA HIS A 237 11.20 -18.55 10.29
C HIS A 237 11.63 -19.86 9.60
N ARG A 238 10.79 -20.44 8.74
CA ARG A 238 11.04 -21.72 8.05
C ARG A 238 11.43 -21.54 6.59
N LEU A 239 11.12 -20.39 5.99
CA LEU A 239 11.34 -20.12 4.56
C LEU A 239 12.52 -19.19 4.37
N ALA A 240 13.34 -19.47 3.34
CA ALA A 240 14.40 -18.57 2.94
C ALA A 240 13.81 -17.23 2.47
N SER A 241 14.19 -16.13 3.13
CA SER A 241 13.71 -14.77 2.83
C SER A 241 13.89 -14.39 1.34
N ILE A 242 14.90 -14.96 0.67
CA ILE A 242 15.17 -14.74 -0.75
C ILE A 242 14.06 -15.30 -1.66
N THR A 243 13.58 -16.53 -1.41
CA THR A 243 12.57 -17.20 -2.24
C THR A 243 11.25 -16.45 -2.17
N LEU A 244 10.89 -16.03 -0.97
CA LEU A 244 9.66 -15.30 -0.71
C LEU A 244 9.66 -13.91 -1.35
N LYS A 245 10.77 -13.18 -1.27
CA LYS A 245 10.94 -11.90 -1.98
C LYS A 245 10.81 -12.08 -3.49
N ARG A 246 11.36 -13.17 -4.05
CA ARG A 246 11.23 -13.50 -5.48
C ARG A 246 9.80 -13.82 -5.89
N VAL A 247 9.09 -14.65 -5.14
CA VAL A 247 7.67 -14.97 -5.42
C VAL A 247 6.82 -13.71 -5.40
N PHE A 248 7.01 -12.84 -4.40
CA PHE A 248 6.31 -11.57 -4.32
C PHE A 248 6.66 -10.63 -5.47
N ALA A 249 7.95 -10.55 -5.85
CA ALA A 249 8.39 -9.76 -6.99
C ALA A 249 7.77 -10.25 -8.30
N ILE A 250 7.71 -11.57 -8.52
CA ILE A 250 7.08 -12.16 -9.72
C ILE A 250 5.58 -11.85 -9.73
N PHE A 251 4.90 -12.05 -8.61
CA PHE A 251 3.46 -11.77 -8.49
C PHE A 251 3.14 -10.29 -8.74
N LEU A 252 3.84 -9.39 -8.05
CA LEU A 252 3.65 -7.95 -8.19
C LEU A 252 4.06 -7.47 -9.59
N GLY A 253 5.13 -8.03 -10.15
CA GLY A 253 5.59 -7.71 -11.50
C GLY A 253 4.61 -8.19 -12.57
N GLY A 254 4.01 -9.37 -12.39
CA GLY A 254 2.95 -9.89 -13.26
C GLY A 254 1.73 -8.98 -13.29
N LEU A 255 1.21 -8.60 -12.11
CA LEU A 255 0.07 -7.68 -12.02
C LEU A 255 0.42 -6.29 -12.57
N GLY A 256 1.62 -5.78 -12.27
CA GLY A 256 2.07 -4.49 -12.80
C GLY A 256 2.19 -4.49 -14.34
N LEU A 257 2.71 -5.57 -14.91
CA LEU A 257 2.80 -5.76 -16.36
C LEU A 257 1.41 -5.87 -16.99
N GLU A 258 0.51 -6.67 -16.40
CA GLU A 258 -0.87 -6.80 -16.87
C GLU A 258 -1.57 -5.44 -16.89
N MET A 259 -1.46 -4.65 -15.80
CA MET A 259 -2.07 -3.33 -15.72
C MET A 259 -1.58 -2.38 -16.83
N LEU A 260 -0.30 -2.47 -17.22
CA LEU A 260 0.27 -1.70 -18.32
C LEU A 260 -0.16 -2.22 -19.69
N LEU A 261 -0.22 -3.55 -19.87
CA LEU A 261 -0.69 -4.17 -21.11
C LEU A 261 -2.16 -3.84 -21.38
N GLU A 262 -3.01 -3.89 -20.35
CA GLU A 262 -4.40 -3.44 -20.45
C GLU A 262 -4.52 -1.96 -20.84
N LEU A 263 -3.65 -1.12 -20.31
CA LEU A 263 -3.60 0.31 -20.68
C LEU A 263 -3.20 0.47 -22.15
N MET A 264 -2.17 -0.26 -22.60
CA MET A 264 -1.73 -0.24 -24.01
C MET A 264 -2.80 -0.79 -24.96
N GLY A 265 -3.54 -1.84 -24.57
CA GLY A 265 -4.65 -2.39 -25.34
C GLY A 265 -5.84 -1.43 -25.43
N ALA A 266 -6.12 -0.67 -24.37
CA ALA A 266 -7.12 0.41 -24.42
C ALA A 266 -6.68 1.55 -25.35
N VAL A 267 -5.39 1.89 -25.36
CA VAL A 267 -4.82 2.90 -26.25
C VAL A 267 -4.84 2.42 -27.70
N SER A 268 -4.45 1.18 -28.00
CA SER A 268 -4.46 0.65 -29.36
C SER A 268 -5.87 0.55 -29.94
N PHE A 269 -6.89 0.26 -29.13
CA PHE A 269 -8.30 0.30 -29.56
C PHE A 269 -8.76 1.72 -29.95
N LEU A 270 -8.30 2.76 -29.23
CA LEU A 270 -8.58 4.16 -29.57
C LEU A 270 -7.88 4.60 -30.87
N PHE A 271 -6.72 4.02 -31.21
CA PHE A 271 -6.00 4.31 -32.45
C PHE A 271 -6.38 3.40 -33.63
N SER A 272 -6.95 2.22 -33.38
CA SER A 272 -7.42 1.27 -34.40
C SER A 272 -8.88 1.50 -34.84
N GLY A 273 -9.56 2.51 -34.29
CA GLY A 273 -10.88 2.96 -34.74
C GLY A 273 -10.86 3.79 -36.02
N ARG A 274 -10.07 3.37 -37.02
CA ARG A 274 -10.21 3.78 -38.43
C ARG A 274 -10.78 2.62 -39.23
#